data_AF-A0A6L9VZ81-F1
#
_entry.id   AF-A0A6L9VZ81-F1
#
_cell.length_a   1.000
_cell.length_b   1.000
_cell.length_c   1.000
_cell.angle_alpha   90.00
_cell.angle_beta   90.00
_cell.angle_gamma   90.00
#
_symmetry.space_group_name_H-M   'P 1'
#
loop_
_entity.id
_entity.type
_entity.pdbx_description
1 polymer ?
#
loop_
_entity_poly.entity_id
_entity_poly.type
_entity_poly.pdbx_seq_one_letter_code
_entity_poly.pdbx_strand_id
1 'polypeptide(L)'
;MGMYGDPDALDALAAELTQRAREVRAAGEEHRREGDRAHWVSEAASAYRRQLAQDCAAVDAAADEMEQAADELRRHADEVRDRLAAIARAEQAVRSWLADQAARGGELLDDVGDVLGALPEAGADAWRSVSGQLSRLGLW
;
A
#
# COMPACT_ATOMS: atom_id res chain seq x y z
N MET A 1 -9.68 8.96 -2.53
CA MET A 1 -8.42 8.56 -3.20
C MET A 1 -8.62 7.18 -3.80
N GLY A 2 -8.08 6.91 -4.99
CA GLY A 2 -8.13 5.58 -5.60
C GLY A 2 -7.21 4.60 -4.86
N MET A 3 -7.50 3.30 -4.98
CA MET A 3 -6.82 2.15 -4.34
C MET A 3 -5.28 2.24 -4.27
N TYR A 4 -4.63 2.90 -5.23
CA TYR A 4 -3.18 3.06 -5.30
C TYR A 4 -2.57 4.04 -4.28
N GLY A 5 -3.39 4.89 -3.64
CA GLY A 5 -2.90 5.88 -2.67
C GLY A 5 -3.19 5.53 -1.21
N ASP A 6 -3.84 4.39 -0.96
CA ASP A 6 -4.28 3.98 0.37
C ASP A 6 -3.45 2.77 0.86
N PRO A 7 -2.55 2.97 1.85
CA PRO A 7 -1.74 1.89 2.41
C PRO A 7 -2.56 0.71 2.94
N ASP A 8 -3.72 0.98 3.53
CA ASP A 8 -4.55 -0.07 4.14
C ASP A 8 -5.17 -0.97 3.04
N ALA A 9 -5.53 -0.38 1.90
CA ALA A 9 -6.01 -1.11 0.74
C ALA A 9 -4.91 -1.97 0.11
N LEU A 10 -3.66 -1.48 0.07
CA LEU A 10 -2.51 -2.25 -0.42
C LEU A 10 -2.20 -3.43 0.51
N ASP A 11 -2.24 -3.24 1.82
CA ASP A 11 -2.05 -4.30 2.80
C ASP A 11 -3.15 -5.37 2.72
N ALA A 12 -4.41 -4.96 2.52
CA ALA A 12 -5.52 -5.89 2.31
C ALA A 12 -5.31 -6.76 1.06
N LEU A 13 -4.89 -6.17 -0.05
CA LEU A 13 -4.60 -6.90 -1.28
C LEU A 13 -3.41 -7.86 -1.11
N ALA A 14 -2.36 -7.43 -0.41
CA ALA A 14 -1.21 -8.28 -0.11
C ALA A 14 -1.60 -9.49 0.77
N ALA A 15 -2.48 -9.27 1.75
CA ALA A 15 -3.02 -10.35 2.58
C ALA A 15 -3.85 -11.35 1.76
N GLU A 16 -4.68 -10.86 0.84
CA GLU A 16 -5.47 -11.69 -0.06
C GLU A 16 -4.58 -12.54 -0.99
N LEU A 17 -3.53 -11.95 -1.57
CA LEU A 17 -2.58 -12.69 -2.40
C LEU A 17 -1.85 -13.77 -1.61
N THR A 18 -1.40 -13.45 -0.39
CA THR A 18 -0.75 -14.43 0.50
C THR A 18 -1.69 -15.58 0.84
N GLN A 19 -2.97 -15.29 1.08
CA GLN A 19 -3.97 -16.32 1.36
C GLN A 19 -4.21 -17.22 0.14
N ARG A 20 -4.34 -16.64 -1.06
CA ARG A 20 -4.48 -17.42 -2.31
C ARG A 20 -3.25 -18.27 -2.60
N ALA A 21 -2.05 -17.76 -2.39
CA ALA A 21 -0.81 -18.53 -2.55
C ALA A 21 -0.80 -19.80 -1.67
N ARG A 22 -1.27 -19.68 -0.43
CA ARG A 22 -1.40 -20.82 0.49
C ARG A 22 -2.44 -21.84 0.03
N GLU A 23 -3.59 -21.37 -0.45
CA GLU A 23 -4.65 -22.25 -0.98
C GLU A 23 -4.17 -23.01 -2.23
N VAL A 24 -3.46 -22.33 -3.13
CA VAL A 24 -2.88 -22.91 -4.34
C VAL A 24 -1.83 -23.97 -3.99
N ARG A 25 -0.91 -23.70 -3.05
CA ARG A 25 0.04 -24.73 -2.56
C ARG A 25 -0.66 -25.90 -1.91
N ALA A 26 -1.66 -25.66 -1.08
CA ALA A 26 -2.41 -26.73 -0.42
C ALA A 26 -3.08 -27.66 -1.45
N ALA A 27 -3.67 -27.10 -2.50
CA ALA A 27 -4.23 -27.87 -3.61
C ALA A 27 -3.14 -28.66 -4.37
N GLY A 28 -1.98 -28.05 -4.63
CA GLY A 28 -0.83 -28.73 -5.24
C GLY A 28 -0.32 -29.91 -4.41
N GLU A 29 -0.23 -29.75 -3.08
CA GLU A 29 0.13 -30.82 -2.16
C GLU A 29 -0.90 -31.93 -2.10
N GLU A 30 -2.19 -31.60 -2.14
CA GLU A 30 -3.27 -32.58 -2.19
C GLU A 30 -3.15 -33.45 -3.44
N HIS A 31 -3.01 -32.82 -4.62
CA HIS A 31 -2.81 -33.56 -5.87
C HIS A 31 -1.54 -34.41 -5.86
N ARG A 32 -0.44 -33.93 -5.26
CA ARG A 32 0.78 -34.71 -5.07
C ARG A 32 0.51 -35.97 -4.25
N ARG A 33 -0.19 -35.84 -3.12
CA ARG A 33 -0.57 -36.96 -2.24
C ARG A 33 -1.51 -37.95 -2.93
N GLU A 34 -2.45 -37.47 -3.74
CA GLU A 34 -3.34 -38.33 -4.53
C GLU A 34 -2.57 -39.13 -5.58
N GLY A 35 -1.63 -38.51 -6.27
CA GLY A 35 -0.78 -39.18 -7.24
C GLY A 35 0.13 -40.24 -6.60
N ASP A 36 0.66 -39.99 -5.42
CA ASP A 36 1.45 -40.97 -4.67
C ASP A 36 0.61 -42.18 -4.22
N ARG A 37 -0.70 -41.98 -4.02
CA ARG A 37 -1.65 -43.07 -3.73
C ARG A 37 -2.08 -43.84 -4.98
N ALA A 38 -1.68 -43.47 -6.18
CA ALA A 38 -1.99 -44.23 -7.39
C ALA A 38 -1.11 -45.50 -7.48
N HIS A 39 -1.71 -46.66 -7.19
CA HIS A 39 -0.97 -47.95 -7.11
C HIS A 39 -0.90 -48.69 -8.45
N TRP A 40 -1.42 -48.13 -9.56
CA TRP A 40 -1.35 -48.81 -10.85
C TRP A 40 0.04 -48.68 -11.48
N VAL A 41 0.50 -49.76 -12.09
CA VAL A 41 1.84 -49.85 -12.71
C VAL A 41 1.67 -50.05 -14.21
N SER A 42 2.03 -49.03 -14.98
CA SER A 42 2.05 -49.04 -16.45
C SER A 42 2.89 -47.88 -16.98
N GLU A 43 3.18 -47.85 -18.28
CA GLU A 43 3.80 -46.67 -18.91
C GLU A 43 2.95 -45.41 -18.73
N ALA A 44 1.61 -45.55 -18.82
CA ALA A 44 0.67 -44.48 -18.55
C ALA A 44 0.77 -43.96 -17.10
N ALA A 45 1.00 -44.85 -16.12
CA ALA A 45 1.25 -44.46 -14.73
C ALA A 45 2.50 -43.57 -14.59
N SER A 46 3.57 -43.97 -15.26
CA SER A 46 4.84 -43.24 -15.24
C SER A 46 4.74 -41.90 -15.96
N ALA A 47 3.98 -41.83 -17.06
CA ALA A 47 3.67 -40.58 -17.74
C ALA A 47 2.84 -39.65 -16.85
N TYR A 48 1.79 -40.16 -16.21
CA TYR A 48 0.97 -39.42 -15.26
C TYR A 48 1.79 -38.84 -14.10
N ARG A 49 2.64 -39.63 -13.45
CA ARG A 49 3.50 -39.14 -12.35
C ARG A 49 4.48 -38.05 -12.79
N ARG A 50 5.03 -38.14 -14.01
CA ARG A 50 5.88 -37.08 -14.57
C ARG A 50 5.09 -35.80 -14.80
N GLN A 51 3.89 -35.90 -15.38
CA GLN A 51 3.03 -34.74 -15.61
C GLN A 51 2.61 -34.10 -14.28
N LEU A 52 2.18 -34.90 -13.32
CA LEU A 52 1.82 -34.43 -11.98
C LEU A 52 2.98 -33.69 -11.31
N ALA A 53 4.21 -34.21 -11.39
CA ALA A 53 5.38 -33.53 -10.83
C ALA A 53 5.64 -32.16 -11.50
N GLN A 54 5.43 -32.06 -12.82
CA GLN A 54 5.55 -30.80 -13.55
C GLN A 54 4.44 -29.81 -13.16
N ASP A 55 3.20 -30.28 -13.07
CA ASP A 55 2.05 -29.46 -12.69
C ASP A 55 2.20 -28.94 -11.26
N CYS A 56 2.59 -29.80 -10.31
CA CYS A 56 2.89 -29.37 -8.94
C CYS A 56 4.01 -28.33 -8.88
N ALA A 57 5.08 -28.48 -9.69
CA ALA A 57 6.16 -27.50 -9.73
C ALA A 57 5.69 -26.15 -10.31
N ALA A 58 4.81 -26.17 -11.31
CA ALA A 58 4.21 -24.95 -11.86
C ALA A 58 3.28 -24.26 -10.84
N VAL A 59 2.52 -25.03 -10.08
CA VAL A 59 1.67 -24.54 -8.97
C VAL A 59 2.51 -23.89 -7.88
N ASP A 60 3.61 -24.54 -7.47
CA ASP A 60 4.53 -23.99 -6.46
C ASP A 60 5.15 -22.67 -6.95
N ALA A 61 5.60 -22.61 -8.21
CA ALA A 61 6.14 -21.39 -8.81
C ALA A 61 5.11 -20.24 -8.86
N ALA A 62 3.86 -20.54 -9.23
CA ALA A 62 2.79 -19.54 -9.25
C ALA A 62 2.47 -19.00 -7.85
N ALA A 63 2.51 -19.87 -6.82
CA ALA A 63 2.34 -19.43 -5.43
C ALA A 63 3.50 -18.54 -4.97
N ASP A 64 4.73 -18.85 -5.36
CA ASP A 64 5.91 -18.01 -5.07
C ASP A 64 5.78 -16.63 -5.72
N GLU A 65 5.30 -16.55 -6.97
CA GLU A 65 5.03 -15.26 -7.65
C GLU A 65 3.96 -14.44 -6.91
N MET A 66 2.90 -15.08 -6.41
CA MET A 66 1.87 -14.40 -5.62
C MET A 66 2.42 -13.84 -4.30
N GLU A 67 3.32 -14.57 -3.63
CA GLU A 67 3.97 -14.09 -2.41
C GLU A 67 4.93 -12.93 -2.68
N GLN A 68 5.71 -13.00 -3.76
CA GLN A 68 6.57 -11.90 -4.18
C GLN A 68 5.77 -10.63 -4.47
N ALA A 69 4.66 -10.75 -5.19
CA ALA A 69 3.77 -9.63 -5.45
C ALA A 69 3.16 -9.06 -4.15
N ALA A 70 2.79 -9.91 -3.19
CA ALA A 70 2.32 -9.46 -1.88
C ALA A 70 3.40 -8.66 -1.10
N ASP A 71 4.66 -9.10 -1.15
CA ASP A 71 5.77 -8.41 -0.50
C ASP A 71 6.10 -7.06 -1.16
N GLU A 72 5.98 -6.96 -2.48
CA GLU A 72 6.10 -5.70 -3.20
C GLU A 72 4.99 -4.70 -2.81
N LEU A 73 3.75 -5.17 -2.68
CA LEU A 73 2.63 -4.35 -2.22
C LEU A 73 2.84 -3.80 -0.81
N ARG A 74 3.30 -4.63 0.14
CA ARG A 74 3.60 -4.20 1.51
C ARG A 74 4.69 -3.13 1.55
N ARG A 75 5.77 -3.35 0.79
CA ARG A 75 6.86 -2.36 0.67
C ARG A 75 6.34 -1.04 0.12
N HIS A 76 5.45 -1.09 -0.87
CA HIS A 76 4.84 0.11 -1.41
C HIS A 76 3.93 0.81 -0.39
N ALA A 77 3.15 0.05 0.39
CA ALA A 77 2.34 0.59 1.48
C ALA A 77 3.21 1.31 2.53
N ASP A 78 4.35 0.73 2.90
CA ASP A 78 5.34 1.35 3.80
C ASP A 78 5.87 2.68 3.23
N GLU A 79 6.26 2.70 1.95
CA GLU A 79 6.72 3.92 1.27
C GLU A 79 5.65 5.02 1.25
N VAL A 80 4.38 4.65 1.02
CA VAL A 80 3.27 5.61 1.04
C VAL A 80 3.06 6.16 2.45
N ARG A 81 3.10 5.31 3.49
CA ARG A 81 3.00 5.76 4.89
C ARG A 81 4.13 6.72 5.27
N ASP A 82 5.35 6.44 4.83
CA ASP A 82 6.51 7.32 5.07
C ASP A 82 6.35 8.69 4.40
N ARG A 83 5.86 8.71 3.16
CA ARG A 83 5.59 9.96 2.44
C ARG A 83 4.47 10.76 3.11
N LEU A 84 3.37 10.11 3.50
CA LEU A 84 2.27 10.76 4.23
C LEU A 84 2.75 11.33 5.57
N ALA A 85 3.57 10.60 6.32
CA ALA A 85 4.15 11.08 7.56
C ALA A 85 5.10 12.27 7.34
N ALA A 86 5.87 12.28 6.27
CA ALA A 86 6.72 13.41 5.90
C ALA A 86 5.89 14.67 5.56
N ILE A 87 4.81 14.51 4.81
CA ILE A 87 3.86 15.59 4.49
C ILE A 87 3.25 16.14 5.79
N ALA A 88 2.74 15.26 6.66
CA ALA A 88 2.14 15.67 7.94
C ALA A 88 3.13 16.46 8.84
N ARG A 89 4.41 16.05 8.88
CA ARG A 89 5.45 16.80 9.60
C ARG A 89 5.69 18.18 9.00
N ALA A 90 5.74 18.29 7.66
CA ALA A 90 5.90 19.57 6.98
C ALA A 90 4.70 20.50 7.23
N GLU A 91 3.47 19.97 7.14
CA GLU A 91 2.24 20.70 7.43
C GLU A 91 2.23 21.20 8.89
N GLN A 92 2.63 20.37 9.85
CA GLN A 92 2.71 20.78 11.25
C GLN A 92 3.77 21.88 11.48
N ALA A 93 4.91 21.80 10.80
CA ALA A 93 5.94 22.85 10.86
C ALA A 93 5.43 24.18 10.30
N VAL A 94 4.71 24.15 9.17
CA VAL A 94 4.08 25.34 8.57
C VAL A 94 3.04 25.94 9.52
N ARG A 95 2.17 25.11 10.11
CA ARG A 95 1.18 25.55 11.12
C ARG A 95 1.84 26.22 12.31
N SER A 96 2.88 25.59 12.86
CA SER A 96 3.61 26.12 14.02
C SER A 96 4.28 27.45 13.69
N TRP A 97 4.87 27.57 12.50
CA TRP A 97 5.50 28.82 12.06
C TRP A 97 4.46 29.94 11.88
N LEU A 98 3.33 29.67 11.22
CA LEU A 98 2.24 30.65 11.06
C LEU A 98 1.68 31.11 12.42
N ALA A 99 1.47 30.17 13.35
CA ALA A 99 1.01 30.50 14.70
C ALA A 99 2.01 31.39 15.47
N ASP A 100 3.31 31.13 15.33
CA ASP A 100 4.37 31.94 15.93
C ASP A 100 4.46 33.35 15.31
N GLN A 101 4.26 33.49 13.98
CA GLN A 101 4.17 34.80 13.34
C GLN A 101 2.93 35.58 13.80
N ALA A 102 1.78 34.91 13.94
CA ALA A 102 0.56 35.51 14.45
C ALA A 102 0.70 35.98 15.90
N ALA A 103 1.45 35.27 16.75
CA ALA A 103 1.73 35.71 18.11
C ALA A 103 2.63 36.96 18.17
N ARG A 104 3.46 37.21 17.16
CA ARG A 104 4.45 38.29 17.13
C ARG A 104 3.98 39.58 16.44
N GLY A 105 3.07 39.49 15.46
CA GLY A 105 2.80 40.55 14.48
C GLY A 105 1.54 41.39 14.71
N GLY A 106 1.18 41.70 15.97
CA GLY A 106 -0.13 42.17 16.48
C GLY A 106 -0.96 43.29 15.82
N GLU A 107 -0.86 43.55 14.51
CA GLU A 107 -1.78 44.43 13.76
C GLU A 107 -1.85 44.14 12.24
N LEU A 108 -0.92 43.36 11.66
CA LEU A 108 -0.95 42.95 10.23
C LEU A 108 -1.77 41.67 9.97
N LEU A 109 -2.54 41.22 10.96
CA LEU A 109 -2.85 39.80 11.16
C LEU A 109 -4.31 39.37 11.03
N ASP A 110 -5.29 40.27 10.87
CA ASP A 110 -6.69 39.83 10.72
C ASP A 110 -6.84 38.89 9.50
N ASP A 111 -6.16 39.17 8.39
CA ASP A 111 -6.17 38.31 7.19
C ASP A 111 -5.44 36.97 7.38
N VAL A 112 -4.40 36.90 8.23
CA VAL A 112 -3.66 35.66 8.51
C VAL A 112 -4.38 34.82 9.58
N GLY A 113 -5.02 35.48 10.56
CA GLY A 113 -5.86 34.86 11.58
C GLY A 113 -7.07 34.14 10.99
N ASP A 114 -7.74 34.74 10.01
CA ASP A 114 -8.84 34.10 9.29
C ASP A 114 -8.37 32.88 8.47
N VAL A 115 -7.19 32.96 7.84
CA VAL A 115 -6.58 31.81 7.14
C VAL A 115 -6.20 30.70 8.11
N LEU A 116 -5.68 31.04 9.29
CA LEU A 116 -5.34 30.10 10.36
C LEU A 116 -6.57 29.40 10.95
N GLY A 117 -7.68 30.12 11.13
CA GLY A 117 -8.96 29.59 11.59
C GLY A 117 -9.63 28.65 10.57
N ALA A 118 -9.29 28.80 9.29
CA ALA A 118 -9.82 28.01 8.18
C ALA A 118 -8.87 26.90 7.67
N LEU A 119 -7.79 26.58 8.41
CA LEU A 119 -6.82 25.59 7.93
C LEU A 119 -7.44 24.18 7.84
N PRO A 120 -7.46 23.56 6.65
CA PRO A 120 -8.03 22.22 6.44
C PRO A 120 -7.35 21.13 7.26
N GLU A 121 -7.98 19.98 7.51
CA GLU A 121 -7.28 18.85 8.14
C GLU A 121 -6.02 18.42 7.38
N ALA A 122 -5.09 17.77 8.09
CA ALA A 122 -3.83 17.33 7.52
C ALA A 122 -4.04 16.39 6.32
N GLY A 123 -3.34 16.63 5.22
CA GLY A 123 -3.49 15.85 3.99
C GLY A 123 -4.79 16.08 3.19
N ALA A 124 -5.63 17.05 3.56
CA ALA A 124 -6.81 17.40 2.78
C ALA A 124 -6.43 18.13 1.47
N ASP A 125 -7.13 17.82 0.38
CA ASP A 125 -6.93 18.47 -0.94
C ASP A 125 -7.04 20.01 -0.87
N ALA A 126 -7.76 20.52 0.13
CA ALA A 126 -7.93 21.93 0.40
C ALA A 126 -6.61 22.67 0.73
N TRP A 127 -5.53 21.98 1.09
CA TRP A 127 -4.19 22.59 1.23
C TRP A 127 -3.70 23.25 -0.06
N ARG A 128 -4.11 22.74 -1.24
CA ARG A 128 -3.79 23.39 -2.52
C ARG A 128 -4.40 24.79 -2.62
N SER A 129 -5.63 24.96 -2.12
CA SER A 129 -6.30 26.27 -2.08
C SER A 129 -5.57 27.24 -1.15
N VAL A 130 -5.18 26.77 0.03
CA VAL A 130 -4.44 27.56 1.03
C VAL A 130 -3.09 28.03 0.47
N SER A 131 -2.35 27.15 -0.21
CA SER A 131 -1.08 27.53 -0.85
C SER A 131 -1.25 28.68 -1.86
N GLY A 132 -2.32 28.63 -2.69
CA GLY A 132 -2.62 29.69 -3.64
C GLY A 132 -3.13 31.00 -3.01
N GLN A 133 -3.63 30.96 -1.78
CA GLN A 133 -3.95 32.17 -1.01
C GLN A 133 -2.69 32.79 -0.40
N LEU A 134 -1.81 31.97 0.17
CA LEU A 134 -0.54 32.43 0.75
C LEU A 134 0.38 33.07 -0.29
N SER A 135 0.47 32.51 -1.51
CA SER A 135 1.22 33.15 -2.61
C SER A 135 0.63 34.49 -3.05
N ARG A 136 -0.70 34.65 -2.98
CA ARG A 136 -1.36 35.93 -3.32
C ARG A 136 -1.11 37.01 -2.27
N LEU A 137 -0.84 36.63 -1.03
CA LEU A 137 -0.48 37.53 0.07
C LEU A 137 1.02 37.92 0.06
N GLY A 138 1.80 37.42 -0.90
CA GLY A 138 3.23 37.77 -1.03
C GLY A 138 4.12 37.17 0.06
N LEU A 139 3.63 36.15 0.77
CA LEU A 139 4.37 35.45 1.84
C LEU A 139 5.30 34.34 1.31
N TRP A 140 5.36 34.18 -0.02
CA TRP A 140 6.34 33.35 -0.73
C TRP A 140 6.48 33.78 -2.19
#